data_AF-L1PE65-F1
#
_entry.id   AF-L1PE65-F1
#
_cell.length_a   1.000
_cell.length_b   1.000
_cell.length_c   1.000
_cell.angle_alpha   90.00
_cell.angle_beta   90.00
_cell.angle_gamma   90.00
#
_symmetry.space_group_name_H-M   'P 1'
#
loop_
_entity.id
_entity.type
_entity.pdbx_description
1 polymer ?
#
loop_
_entity_poly.entity_id
_entity_poly.type
_entity_poly.pdbx_seq_one_letter_code
_entity_poly.pdbx_strand_id
1 'polypeptide(L)'
;MNVEELILKGENLKESIYYVPSPEGTIRLFSEYKSRNNVEYQNWISSVKRFIRNKDENEFNEIKNTFKKIHPENHTEILATLRAIKEIPNEPKKEVIKQEKGIHINITNQNQETNININLIIKAFQDELNGKQQNEIQSIIDDKELEPEKKKSKIIETLKKFGSDVASNILANILTNPSFFGF
;
A
#
# COMPACT_ATOMS: atom_id res chain seq x y z
N MET A 1 14.72 4.51 -10.91
CA MET A 1 16.02 4.20 -10.29
C MET A 1 15.90 2.85 -9.62
N ASN A 2 16.79 1.90 -9.92
CA ASN A 2 16.80 0.56 -9.30
C ASN A 2 17.68 0.56 -8.02
N VAL A 3 17.75 -0.59 -7.33
CA VAL A 3 18.49 -0.72 -6.08
C VAL A 3 20.00 -0.60 -6.29
N GLU A 4 20.51 -1.09 -7.42
CA GLU A 4 21.92 -1.02 -7.79
C GLU A 4 22.38 0.43 -7.98
N GLU A 5 21.59 1.23 -8.69
CA GLU A 5 21.83 2.66 -8.90
C GLU A 5 21.78 3.45 -7.58
N LEU A 6 20.89 3.07 -6.66
CA LEU A 6 20.80 3.66 -5.31
C LEU A 6 22.06 3.35 -4.48
N ILE A 7 22.55 2.11 -4.53
CA ILE A 7 23.77 1.67 -3.85
C ILE A 7 24.98 2.42 -4.41
N LEU A 8 25.17 2.40 -5.73
CA LEU A 8 26.32 3.04 -6.38
C LEU A 8 26.39 4.55 -6.09
N LYS A 9 25.24 5.25 -6.15
CA LYS A 9 25.17 6.67 -5.78
C LYS A 9 25.52 6.90 -4.31
N GLY A 10 25.03 6.03 -3.42
CA GLY A 10 25.35 6.11 -2.00
C GLY A 10 26.85 5.93 -1.74
N GLU A 11 27.47 4.93 -2.34
CA GLU A 11 28.91 4.67 -2.24
C GLU A 11 29.76 5.88 -2.66
N ASN A 12 29.40 6.52 -3.78
CA ASN A 12 30.06 7.75 -4.22
C ASN A 12 29.83 8.93 -3.25
N LEU A 13 28.63 9.05 -2.69
CA LEU A 13 28.27 10.11 -1.75
C LEU A 13 28.91 9.95 -0.37
N LYS A 14 29.37 8.74 0.00
CA LYS A 14 30.03 8.49 1.28
C LYS A 14 31.23 9.42 1.50
N GLU A 15 32.05 9.60 0.47
CA GLU A 15 33.26 10.44 0.50
C GLU A 15 32.96 11.95 0.63
N SER A 16 31.71 12.34 0.35
CA SER A 16 31.28 13.73 0.51
C SER A 16 31.01 14.10 1.97
N ILE A 17 30.84 13.13 2.87
CA ILE A 17 30.51 13.34 4.28
C ILE A 17 31.75 13.84 5.04
N TYR A 18 31.61 14.91 5.81
CA TYR A 18 32.67 15.47 6.64
C TYR A 18 32.15 15.90 8.01
N TYR A 19 33.03 15.83 9.00
CA TYR A 19 32.77 16.30 10.36
C TYR A 19 32.78 17.83 10.43
N VAL A 20 31.79 18.41 11.12
CA VAL A 20 31.71 19.85 11.36
C VAL A 20 32.25 20.13 12.77
N PRO A 21 33.41 20.79 12.90
CA PRO A 21 33.95 21.14 14.21
C PRO A 21 33.05 22.12 14.95
N SER A 22 33.09 22.04 16.28
CA SER A 22 32.38 23.01 17.12
C SER A 22 32.97 24.41 16.94
N PRO A 23 32.14 25.46 16.88
CA PRO A 23 32.62 26.83 16.90
C PRO A 23 33.53 27.09 18.10
N GLU A 24 34.55 27.91 17.89
CA GLU A 24 35.49 28.27 18.93
C GLU A 24 34.76 28.88 20.15
N GLY A 25 35.16 28.48 21.35
CA GLY A 25 34.52 28.91 22.60
C GLY A 25 33.17 28.25 22.92
N THR A 26 32.72 27.26 22.13
CA THR A 26 31.49 26.50 22.40
C THR A 26 31.76 25.04 22.74
N ILE A 27 31.00 24.50 23.70
CA ILE A 27 31.00 23.06 24.00
C ILE A 27 29.78 22.45 23.33
N ARG A 28 30.01 21.50 22.42
CA ARG A 28 28.96 20.72 21.77
C ARG A 28 28.98 19.29 22.28
N LEU A 29 27.86 18.83 22.81
CA LEU A 29 27.70 17.47 23.36
C LEU A 29 27.29 16.43 22.31
N PHE A 30 27.37 16.77 21.03
CA PHE A 30 27.00 15.90 19.92
C PHE A 30 27.88 16.12 18.69
N SER A 31 28.07 15.07 17.90
CA SER A 31 28.75 15.16 16.61
C SER A 31 27.84 15.72 15.53
N GLU A 32 28.35 16.61 14.68
CA GLU A 32 27.63 17.13 13.51
C GLU A 32 28.41 16.77 12.24
N TYR A 33 27.69 16.33 11.22
CA TYR A 33 28.25 16.01 9.91
C TYR A 33 27.42 16.67 8.81
N LYS A 34 28.09 16.99 7.72
CA LYS A 34 27.49 17.54 6.50
C LYS A 34 28.05 16.82 5.28
N SER A 35 27.41 17.02 4.13
CA SER A 35 27.93 16.58 2.84
C SER A 35 28.44 17.79 2.04
N ARG A 36 29.58 17.63 1.37
CA ARG A 36 30.09 18.59 0.37
C ARG A 36 29.16 18.69 -0.85
N ASN A 37 28.39 17.63 -1.14
CA ASN A 37 27.40 17.56 -2.21
C ASN A 37 25.98 17.55 -1.64
N ASN A 38 25.64 18.52 -0.79
CA ASN A 38 24.41 18.48 0.02
C ASN A 38 23.14 18.28 -0.83
N VAL A 39 23.01 18.97 -1.97
CA VAL A 39 21.81 18.83 -2.83
C VAL A 39 21.67 17.42 -3.38
N GLU A 40 22.74 16.84 -3.94
CA GLU A 40 22.73 15.44 -4.40
C GLU A 40 22.45 14.47 -3.26
N TYR A 41 23.04 14.69 -2.09
CA TYR A 41 22.84 13.84 -0.93
C TYR A 41 21.38 13.84 -0.48
N GLN A 42 20.73 15.02 -0.42
CA GLN A 42 19.30 15.12 -0.06
C GLN A 42 18.39 14.48 -1.12
N ASN A 43 18.73 14.62 -2.40
CA ASN A 43 18.01 13.95 -3.49
C ASN A 43 18.14 12.42 -3.41
N TRP A 44 19.35 11.92 -3.08
CA TRP A 44 19.60 10.51 -2.85
C TRP A 44 18.78 9.99 -1.65
N ILE A 45 18.83 10.69 -0.51
CA ILE A 45 18.01 10.34 0.68
C ILE A 45 16.52 10.26 0.33
N SER A 46 16.00 11.23 -0.44
CA SER A 46 14.59 11.24 -0.85
C SER A 46 14.24 10.05 -1.74
N SER A 47 15.15 9.69 -2.65
CA SER A 47 15.00 8.54 -3.54
C SER A 47 15.01 7.22 -2.76
N VAL A 48 15.94 7.06 -1.83
CA VAL A 48 16.03 5.89 -0.94
C VAL A 48 14.78 5.76 -0.08
N LYS A 49 14.33 6.85 0.57
CA LYS A 49 13.10 6.87 1.39
C LYS A 49 11.90 6.34 0.60
N ARG A 50 11.70 6.87 -0.62
CA ARG A 50 10.59 6.46 -1.50
C ARG A 50 10.73 5.00 -1.91
N PHE A 51 11.94 4.56 -2.26
CA PHE A 51 12.23 3.20 -2.69
C PHE A 51 11.94 2.18 -1.58
N ILE A 52 12.51 2.37 -0.39
CA ILE A 52 12.37 1.44 0.73
C ILE A 52 10.91 1.38 1.16
N ARG A 53 10.23 2.53 1.33
CA ARG A 53 8.80 2.57 1.69
C ARG A 53 7.91 1.77 0.72
N ASN A 54 8.19 1.86 -0.58
CA ASN A 54 7.43 1.13 -1.59
C ASN A 54 7.70 -0.39 -1.54
N LYS A 55 8.94 -0.80 -1.21
CA LYS A 55 9.33 -2.21 -1.12
C LYS A 55 8.83 -2.84 0.18
N ASP A 56 9.06 -2.18 1.31
CA ASP A 56 8.69 -2.63 2.64
C ASP A 56 8.44 -1.42 3.57
N GLU A 57 7.19 -1.30 4.04
CA GLU A 57 6.82 -0.19 4.93
C GLU A 57 7.24 -0.44 6.37
N ASN A 58 7.38 -1.71 6.79
CA ASN A 58 7.86 -2.06 8.12
C ASN A 58 9.34 -1.75 8.24
N GLU A 59 10.16 -2.25 7.31
CA GLU A 59 11.59 -1.91 7.22
C GLU A 59 11.79 -0.40 7.18
N PHE A 60 11.01 0.32 6.34
CA PHE A 60 11.06 1.78 6.29
C PHE A 60 10.78 2.42 7.66
N ASN A 61 9.79 1.92 8.39
CA ASN A 61 9.43 2.45 9.70
C ASN A 61 10.50 2.21 10.76
N GLU A 62 11.23 1.11 10.69
CA GLU A 62 12.37 0.80 11.56
C GLU A 62 13.52 1.79 11.32
N ILE A 63 13.90 2.00 10.06
CA ILE A 63 15.08 2.82 9.74
C ILE A 63 14.76 4.31 9.52
N LYS A 64 13.50 4.77 9.59
CA LYS A 64 13.10 6.15 9.20
C LYS A 64 13.89 7.25 9.90
N ASN A 65 14.41 6.99 11.10
CA ASN A 65 15.18 7.95 11.88
C ASN A 65 16.59 8.18 11.32
N THR A 66 17.17 7.20 10.64
CA THR A 66 18.51 7.30 10.03
C THR A 66 18.57 8.41 8.99
N PHE A 67 17.47 8.64 8.28
CA PHE A 67 17.39 9.67 7.25
C PHE A 67 17.25 11.11 7.77
N LYS A 68 17.13 11.32 9.08
CA LYS A 68 16.90 12.66 9.65
C LYS A 68 18.18 13.51 9.65
N LYS A 69 19.35 12.89 9.71
CA LYS A 69 20.63 13.57 9.80
C LYS A 69 21.66 12.86 8.93
N ILE A 70 22.53 13.64 8.31
CA ILE A 70 23.75 13.12 7.69
C ILE A 70 24.67 12.69 8.84
N HIS A 71 25.02 11.42 8.87
CA HIS A 71 25.99 10.83 9.80
C HIS A 71 26.63 9.61 9.12
N PRO A 72 27.93 9.35 9.31
CA PRO A 72 28.59 8.18 8.71
C PRO A 72 27.91 6.84 9.05
N GLU A 73 27.44 6.68 10.29
CA GLU A 73 26.72 5.48 10.74
C GLU A 73 25.36 5.36 10.05
N ASN A 74 24.55 6.43 10.04
CA ASN A 74 23.27 6.45 9.33
C ASN A 74 23.45 6.14 7.83
N HIS A 75 24.50 6.69 7.20
CA HIS A 75 24.81 6.41 5.81
C HIS A 75 25.13 4.92 5.59
N THR A 76 25.92 4.34 6.50
CA THR A 76 26.29 2.92 6.47
C THR A 76 25.06 2.03 6.63
N GLU A 77 24.18 2.37 7.58
CA GLU A 77 22.92 1.65 7.82
C GLU A 77 22.01 1.70 6.59
N ILE A 78 21.86 2.86 5.96
CA ILE A 78 21.08 3.00 4.71
C ILE A 78 21.64 2.11 3.60
N LEU A 79 22.96 2.10 3.40
CA LEU A 79 23.59 1.23 2.39
C LEU A 79 23.43 -0.25 2.74
N ALA A 80 23.49 -0.61 4.03
CA ALA A 80 23.26 -1.97 4.49
C ALA A 80 21.84 -2.44 4.16
N THR A 81 20.82 -1.63 4.45
CA THR A 81 19.42 -1.95 4.10
C THR A 81 19.24 -2.11 2.59
N LEU A 82 19.80 -1.21 1.77
CA LEU A 82 19.70 -1.33 0.31
C LEU A 82 20.32 -2.63 -0.21
N ARG A 83 21.48 -3.03 0.34
CA ARG A 83 22.13 -4.30 0.00
C ARG A 83 21.30 -5.50 0.47
N ALA A 84 20.72 -5.44 1.66
CA ALA A 84 19.84 -6.49 2.16
C ALA A 84 18.62 -6.67 1.22
N ILE A 85 17.97 -5.59 0.79
CA ILE A 85 16.86 -5.63 -0.17
C ILE A 85 17.29 -6.21 -1.53
N LYS A 86 18.54 -5.99 -1.94
CA LYS A 86 19.09 -6.54 -3.18
C LYS A 86 19.33 -8.05 -3.08
N GLU A 87 19.96 -8.51 -1.99
CA GLU A 87 20.33 -9.92 -1.78
C GLU A 87 19.14 -10.78 -1.37
N ILE A 88 18.20 -10.20 -0.61
CA ILE A 88 16.96 -10.83 -0.17
C ILE A 88 15.83 -10.10 -0.87
N PRO A 89 15.49 -10.48 -2.12
CA PRO A 89 14.36 -9.89 -2.79
C PRO A 89 13.13 -10.14 -1.93
N ASN A 90 12.41 -9.07 -1.58
CA ASN A 90 11.12 -9.22 -0.93
C ASN A 90 10.30 -10.23 -1.73
N GLU A 91 9.86 -11.31 -1.09
CA GLU A 91 8.76 -12.10 -1.62
C GLU A 91 7.69 -11.09 -2.03
N PRO A 92 7.03 -11.26 -3.20
CA PRO A 92 5.90 -10.40 -3.52
C PRO A 92 5.05 -10.37 -2.26
N LYS A 93 4.84 -9.19 -1.68
CA LYS A 93 3.87 -9.04 -0.60
C LYS A 93 2.67 -9.78 -1.18
N LYS A 94 2.31 -10.95 -0.63
CA LYS A 94 0.97 -11.47 -0.82
C LYS A 94 0.16 -10.24 -0.54
N GLU A 95 -0.56 -9.74 -1.55
CA GLU A 95 -1.39 -8.58 -1.34
C GLU A 95 -2.07 -8.90 -0.02
N VAL A 96 -1.72 -8.15 1.01
CA VAL A 96 -2.58 -8.08 2.16
C VAL A 96 -3.71 -7.28 1.57
N ILE A 97 -4.57 -7.97 0.82
CA ILE A 97 -5.98 -7.72 0.82
C ILE A 97 -6.22 -7.67 2.31
N LYS A 98 -6.18 -6.45 2.86
CA LYS A 98 -6.91 -6.16 4.07
C LYS A 98 -8.22 -6.82 3.77
N GLN A 99 -8.58 -7.88 4.52
CA GLN A 99 -9.94 -8.36 4.47
C GLN A 99 -10.76 -7.14 4.88
N GLU A 100 -11.16 -6.35 3.89
CA GLU A 100 -12.24 -5.42 4.01
C GLU A 100 -13.36 -6.29 4.52
N LYS A 101 -13.83 -6.03 5.73
CA LYS A 101 -15.11 -6.57 6.14
C LYS A 101 -16.08 -6.08 5.06
N GLY A 102 -16.56 -7.00 4.23
CA GLY A 102 -17.13 -6.69 2.92
C GLY A 102 -17.64 -7.94 2.21
N ILE A 103 -18.36 -7.74 1.12
CA ILE A 103 -18.84 -8.84 0.28
C ILE A 103 -17.66 -9.39 -0.51
N HIS A 104 -17.36 -10.67 -0.34
CA HIS A 104 -16.30 -11.42 -1.01
C HIS A 104 -16.90 -12.54 -1.83
N ILE A 105 -16.67 -12.51 -3.14
CA ILE A 105 -17.14 -13.56 -4.05
C ILE A 105 -15.90 -14.19 -4.69
N ASN A 106 -15.75 -15.50 -4.53
CA ASN A 106 -14.72 -16.24 -5.24
C ASN A 106 -15.12 -16.38 -6.71
N ILE A 107 -14.46 -15.59 -7.58
CA ILE A 107 -14.65 -15.65 -9.02
C ILE A 107 -13.64 -16.63 -9.60
N THR A 108 -14.11 -17.76 -10.12
CA THR A 108 -13.26 -18.79 -10.75
C THR A 108 -13.07 -18.58 -12.25
N ASN A 109 -13.54 -17.45 -12.80
CA ASN A 109 -13.53 -17.19 -14.23
C ASN A 109 -12.16 -16.72 -14.73
N GLN A 110 -11.71 -17.25 -15.88
CA GLN A 110 -10.40 -16.96 -16.46
C GLN A 110 -10.37 -15.70 -17.35
N ASN A 111 -11.53 -15.13 -17.69
CA ASN A 111 -11.60 -13.91 -18.49
C ASN A 111 -11.40 -12.65 -17.62
N GLN A 112 -10.34 -11.89 -17.89
CA GLN A 112 -10.00 -10.64 -17.20
C GLN A 112 -11.12 -9.59 -17.27
N GLU A 113 -11.75 -9.41 -18.43
CA GLU A 113 -12.85 -8.42 -18.58
C GLU A 113 -14.06 -8.81 -17.72
N THR A 114 -14.36 -10.10 -17.64
CA THR A 114 -15.45 -10.58 -16.79
C THR A 114 -15.14 -10.36 -15.31
N ASN A 115 -13.89 -10.57 -14.88
CA ASN A 115 -13.47 -10.33 -13.51
C ASN A 115 -13.55 -8.84 -13.14
N ILE A 116 -13.16 -7.94 -14.06
CA ILE A 116 -13.31 -6.49 -13.88
C ILE A 116 -14.78 -6.11 -13.69
N ASN A 117 -15.67 -6.61 -14.55
CA ASN A 117 -17.10 -6.29 -14.48
C ASN A 117 -17.75 -6.82 -13.19
N ILE A 118 -17.39 -8.01 -12.74
CA ILE A 118 -17.91 -8.56 -11.48
C ILE A 118 -17.38 -7.78 -10.27
N ASN A 119 -16.10 -7.42 -10.26
CA ASN A 119 -15.52 -6.61 -9.18
C ASN A 119 -16.20 -5.25 -9.07
N LEU A 120 -16.59 -4.65 -10.20
CA LEU A 120 -17.33 -3.40 -10.21
C LEU A 120 -18.72 -3.56 -9.56
N ILE A 121 -19.42 -4.67 -9.83
CA ILE A 121 -20.70 -4.97 -9.18
C ILE A 121 -20.49 -5.12 -7.67
N ILE A 122 -19.48 -5.88 -7.24
CA ILE A 122 -19.17 -6.07 -5.80
C ILE A 122 -18.90 -4.72 -5.13
N LYS A 123 -18.12 -3.85 -5.78
CA LYS A 123 -17.82 -2.52 -5.26
C LYS A 123 -19.08 -1.66 -5.09
N ALA A 124 -19.99 -1.67 -6.06
CA ALA A 124 -21.25 -0.93 -5.96
C ALA A 124 -22.10 -1.35 -4.74
N PHE A 125 -22.05 -2.64 -4.38
CA PHE A 125 -22.66 -3.11 -3.12
C PHE A 125 -21.89 -2.63 -1.88
N GLN A 126 -20.55 -2.68 -1.91
CA GLN A 126 -19.73 -2.26 -0.78
C GLN A 126 -19.83 -0.75 -0.49
N ASP A 127 -19.96 0.08 -1.53
CA ASP A 127 -20.07 1.54 -1.41
C ASP A 127 -21.39 1.96 -0.75
N GLU A 128 -22.48 1.22 -0.95
CA GLU A 128 -23.80 1.56 -0.40
C GLU A 128 -24.09 0.86 0.95
N LEU A 129 -23.65 -0.39 1.12
CA LEU A 129 -23.95 -1.17 2.31
C LEU A 129 -22.95 -0.85 3.43
N ASN A 130 -23.45 -0.71 4.66
CA ASN A 130 -22.56 -0.66 5.82
C ASN A 130 -22.02 -2.07 6.17
N GLY A 131 -20.96 -2.14 6.99
CA GLY A 131 -20.32 -3.41 7.31
C GLY A 131 -21.23 -4.48 7.94
N LYS A 132 -22.29 -4.11 8.67
CA LYS A 132 -23.27 -5.11 9.19
C LYS A 132 -24.12 -5.68 8.06
N GLN A 133 -24.60 -4.82 7.16
CA GLN A 133 -25.40 -5.21 6.00
C GLN A 133 -24.59 -6.09 5.03
N GLN A 134 -23.32 -5.74 4.80
CA GLN A 134 -22.40 -6.53 3.98
C GLN A 134 -22.21 -7.94 4.56
N ASN A 135 -22.01 -8.07 5.87
CA ASN A 135 -21.88 -9.38 6.53
C ASN A 135 -23.17 -10.22 6.44
N GLU A 136 -24.34 -9.58 6.51
CA GLU A 136 -25.61 -10.29 6.36
C GLU A 136 -25.75 -10.89 4.95
N ILE A 137 -25.46 -10.10 3.91
CA ILE A 137 -25.42 -10.59 2.52
C ILE A 137 -24.38 -11.69 2.34
N GLN A 138 -23.17 -11.50 2.88
CA GLN A 138 -22.09 -12.48 2.79
C GLN A 138 -22.48 -13.82 3.42
N SER A 139 -23.17 -13.80 4.57
CA SER A 139 -23.63 -15.03 5.22
C SER A 139 -24.60 -15.84 4.36
N ILE A 140 -25.45 -15.18 3.57
CA ILE A 140 -26.35 -15.85 2.62
C ILE A 140 -25.57 -16.43 1.44
N ILE A 141 -24.53 -15.73 0.96
CA ILE A 141 -23.66 -16.19 -0.12
C ILE A 141 -22.88 -17.45 0.31
N ASP A 142 -22.32 -17.44 1.51
CA ASP A 142 -21.46 -18.50 2.04
C ASP A 142 -22.23 -19.74 2.56
N ASP A 143 -23.53 -19.60 2.80
CA ASP A 143 -24.39 -20.70 3.25
C ASP A 143 -24.43 -21.82 2.20
N LYS A 144 -23.73 -22.92 2.45
CA LYS A 144 -23.62 -24.06 1.52
C LYS A 144 -24.89 -24.93 1.49
N GLU A 145 -25.79 -24.76 2.45
CA GLU A 145 -27.03 -25.54 2.56
C GLU A 145 -28.19 -24.90 1.76
N LEU A 146 -28.03 -23.64 1.32
CA LEU A 146 -29.01 -22.95 0.51
C LEU A 146 -28.83 -23.19 -0.99
N GLU A 147 -29.88 -23.72 -1.61
CA GLU A 147 -30.01 -23.76 -3.06
C GLU A 147 -29.98 -22.34 -3.69
N PRO A 148 -29.48 -22.18 -4.93
CA PRO A 148 -29.32 -20.88 -5.58
C PRO A 148 -30.59 -20.01 -5.59
N GLU A 149 -31.76 -20.60 -5.85
CA GLU A 149 -33.03 -19.87 -5.85
C GLU A 149 -33.39 -19.35 -4.45
N LYS A 150 -33.11 -20.14 -3.41
CA LYS A 150 -33.36 -19.70 -2.02
C LYS A 150 -32.39 -18.61 -1.61
N LYS A 151 -31.12 -18.68 -2.03
CA LYS A 151 -30.15 -17.58 -1.82
C LYS A 151 -30.65 -16.29 -2.46
N LYS A 152 -31.07 -16.37 -3.71
CA LYS A 152 -31.64 -15.23 -4.45
C LYS A 152 -32.83 -14.62 -3.72
N SER A 153 -33.81 -15.43 -3.29
CA SER A 153 -34.97 -14.94 -2.53
C SER A 153 -34.57 -14.27 -1.22
N LYS A 154 -33.66 -14.88 -0.45
CA LYS A 154 -33.17 -14.30 0.82
C LYS A 154 -32.43 -12.99 0.60
N ILE A 155 -31.54 -12.91 -0.38
CA ILE A 155 -30.82 -11.67 -0.73
C ILE A 155 -31.80 -10.55 -1.08
N ILE A 156 -32.82 -10.84 -1.90
CA ILE A 156 -33.85 -9.85 -2.26
C ILE A 156 -34.61 -9.37 -1.01
N GLU A 157 -34.99 -10.29 -0.13
CA GLU A 157 -35.69 -9.94 1.11
C GLU A 157 -34.82 -9.08 2.03
N THR A 158 -33.55 -9.45 2.19
CA THR A 158 -32.56 -8.69 2.98
C THR A 158 -32.31 -7.29 2.40
N LEU A 159 -32.15 -7.16 1.08
CA LEU A 159 -32.02 -5.84 0.43
C LEU A 159 -33.26 -4.97 0.65
N LYS A 160 -34.47 -5.54 0.59
CA LYS A 160 -35.71 -4.80 0.91
C LYS A 160 -35.73 -4.31 2.35
N LYS A 161 -35.20 -5.09 3.30
CA LYS A 161 -35.12 -4.70 4.72
C LYS A 161 -34.16 -3.53 4.95
N PHE A 162 -33.18 -3.33 4.08
CA PHE A 162 -32.21 -2.23 4.20
C PHE A 162 -32.77 -0.86 3.78
N GLY A 163 -33.90 -0.85 3.07
CA GLY A 163 -34.57 0.37 2.61
C GLY A 163 -34.72 0.41 1.09
N SER A 164 -35.75 1.12 0.61
CA SER A 164 -36.04 1.27 -0.83
C SER A 164 -34.88 1.89 -1.61
N ASP A 165 -34.12 2.76 -0.95
CA ASP A 165 -33.14 3.61 -1.61
C ASP A 165 -31.82 2.86 -1.84
N VAL A 166 -31.49 1.89 -0.97
CA VAL A 166 -30.25 1.10 -1.05
C VAL A 166 -30.14 0.36 -2.39
N ALA A 167 -31.19 -0.36 -2.79
CA ALA A 167 -31.17 -1.08 -4.07
C ALA A 167 -31.07 -0.13 -5.27
N SER A 168 -31.74 1.03 -5.18
CA SER A 168 -31.72 2.06 -6.23
C SER A 168 -30.35 2.71 -6.36
N ASN A 169 -29.68 2.98 -5.23
CA ASN A 169 -28.34 3.55 -5.19
C ASN A 169 -27.27 2.58 -5.69
N ILE A 170 -27.35 1.29 -5.32
CA ILE A 170 -26.46 0.25 -5.88
C ILE A 170 -26.59 0.23 -7.41
N LEU A 171 -27.82 0.24 -7.94
CA LEU A 171 -28.05 0.25 -9.38
C LEU A 171 -27.52 1.53 -10.03
N ALA A 172 -27.73 2.69 -9.41
CA ALA A 172 -27.20 3.96 -9.89
C ALA A 172 -25.66 3.94 -9.94
N ASN A 173 -24.99 3.40 -8.93
CA ASN A 173 -23.52 3.30 -8.88
C ASN A 173 -22.96 2.39 -9.98
N ILE A 174 -23.67 1.30 -10.34
CA ILE A 174 -23.30 0.44 -11.47
C ILE A 174 -23.46 1.20 -12.79
N LEU A 175 -24.64 1.78 -13.03
CA LEU A 175 -24.99 2.43 -14.30
C LEU A 175 -24.24 3.74 -14.56
N THR A 176 -23.65 4.35 -13.53
CA THR A 176 -22.86 5.58 -13.66
C THR A 176 -21.35 5.33 -13.74
N ASN A 177 -20.89 4.08 -13.60
CA ASN A 177 -19.47 3.78 -13.71
C ASN A 177 -19.03 3.64 -15.18
N PRO A 178 -18.13 4.50 -15.71
CA PRO A 178 -17.70 4.46 -17.10
C PRO A 178 -17.06 3.12 -17.51
N SER A 179 -16.36 2.48 -16.56
CA SER A 179 -15.66 1.21 -16.78
C SER A 179 -16.62 0.07 -17.15
N PHE A 180 -17.89 0.15 -16.74
CA PHE A 180 -18.91 -0.85 -17.10
C PHE A 180 -19.22 -0.88 -18.60
N PHE A 181 -19.05 0.26 -19.28
CA PHE A 181 -19.36 0.44 -20.69
C PHE A 181 -18.12 0.45 -21.59
N GLY A 182 -16.92 0.26 -21.03
CA GLY A 182 -15.66 0.21 -21.79
C GLY A 182 -15.17 1.58 -22.29
N PHE A 183 -15.55 2.66 -21.60
CA PHE A 183 -15.03 4.01 -21.86
C PHE A 183 -13.68 4.27 -21.17
#